data_AF-L7JTS3-F1
#
_entry.id   AF-L7JTS3-F1
#
_cell.length_a   1.000
_cell.length_b   1.000
_cell.length_c   1.000
_cell.angle_alpha   90.00
_cell.angle_beta   90.00
_cell.angle_gamma   90.00
#
_symmetry.space_group_name_H-M   'P 1'
#
loop_
_entity.id
_entity.type
_entity.pdbx_description
1 polymer ?
#
loop_
_entity_poly.entity_id
_entity_poly.type
_entity_poly.pdbx_seq_one_letter_code
_entity_poly.pdbx_strand_id
1 'polypeptide(L)'
;MDFSNTGLQSILNNSVQHKNVKLIMTVSKAEELIDIIASTFRADPYRKIVVDSYNNLLITSETTKILSSIKLVHPIQFLFKDVLLKMSKLGDGNTFLILFVGKLLRECRDLLVKGMKAPMIVSSLKKIKKELFVIMDDLKEKQKLILVMRNC
;
A
#
# COMPACT_ATOMS: atom_id res chain seq x y z
N MET A 1 17.42 17.45 -42.93
CA MET A 1 16.28 16.52 -42.91
C MET A 1 15.84 16.42 -41.47
N ASP A 2 14.68 16.98 -41.16
CA ASP A 2 14.17 17.05 -39.79
C ASP A 2 13.51 15.71 -39.43
N PHE A 3 14.18 14.95 -38.57
CA PHE A 3 13.71 13.65 -38.08
C PHE A 3 12.54 13.76 -37.08
N SER A 4 12.03 14.97 -36.86
CA SER A 4 11.07 15.34 -35.81
C SER A 4 9.62 14.90 -36.05
N ASN A 5 9.33 14.22 -37.17
CA ASN A 5 7.96 13.82 -37.51
C ASN A 5 7.84 12.40 -38.09
N THR A 6 8.76 11.51 -37.72
CA THR A 6 8.70 10.10 -38.15
C THR A 6 7.89 9.25 -37.16
N GLY A 7 7.30 8.15 -37.65
CA GLY A 7 6.57 7.18 -36.82
C GLY A 7 7.39 6.61 -35.66
N LEU A 8 8.72 6.64 -35.76
CA LEU A 8 9.65 6.26 -34.70
C LEU A 8 9.52 7.15 -33.45
N GLN A 9 9.30 8.45 -33.63
CA GLN A 9 9.11 9.38 -32.52
C GLN A 9 7.74 9.19 -31.84
N SER A 10 6.72 8.81 -32.61
CA SER A 10 5.42 8.37 -32.08
C SER A 10 5.55 7.09 -31.26
N ILE A 11 6.31 6.09 -31.74
CA ILE A 11 6.59 4.85 -31.01
C ILE A 11 7.37 5.12 -29.72
N LEU A 12 8.36 6.01 -29.76
CA LEU A 12 9.14 6.41 -28.58
C LEU A 12 8.27 7.17 -27.56
N ASN A 13 7.43 8.10 -27.98
CA ASN A 13 6.51 8.79 -27.08
C ASN A 13 5.47 7.84 -26.47
N ASN A 14 4.92 6.91 -27.26
CA ASN A 14 4.00 5.89 -26.76
C ASN A 14 4.69 5.01 -25.70
N SER A 15 5.97 4.66 -25.88
CA SER A 15 6.72 3.87 -24.90
C SER A 15 6.84 4.53 -23.52
N VAL A 16 6.95 5.86 -23.47
CA VAL A 16 7.01 6.62 -22.21
C VAL A 16 5.63 6.70 -21.56
N GLN A 17 4.57 6.91 -22.36
CA GLN A 17 3.19 6.89 -21.87
C GLN A 17 2.80 5.53 -21.30
N HIS A 18 3.20 4.43 -21.96
CA HIS A 18 2.94 3.07 -21.48
C HIS A 18 3.50 2.82 -20.07
N LYS A 19 4.62 3.43 -19.68
CA LYS A 19 5.20 3.26 -18.33
C LYS A 19 4.32 3.88 -17.25
N ASN A 20 3.85 5.12 -17.45
CA ASN A 20 2.99 5.79 -16.47
C ASN A 20 1.63 5.10 -16.36
N VAL A 21 1.04 4.71 -17.49
CA VAL A 21 -0.23 3.97 -17.52
C VAL A 21 -0.09 2.62 -16.79
N LYS A 22 1.04 1.92 -16.94
CA LYS A 22 1.32 0.66 -16.21
C LYS A 22 1.40 0.86 -14.69
N LEU A 23 2.01 1.96 -14.23
CA LEU A 23 2.06 2.29 -12.80
C LEU A 23 0.68 2.59 -12.23
N ILE A 24 -0.13 3.36 -12.96
CA ILE A 24 -1.51 3.69 -12.56
C ILE A 24 -2.36 2.43 -12.44
N MET A 25 -2.29 1.52 -13.42
CA MET A 25 -3.00 0.23 -13.36
C MET A 25 -2.55 -0.62 -12.17
N THR A 26 -1.25 -0.63 -11.85
CA THR A 26 -0.72 -1.35 -10.69
C THR A 26 -1.30 -0.85 -9.38
N VAL A 27 -1.46 0.48 -9.23
CA VAL A 27 -2.08 1.07 -8.04
C VAL A 27 -3.57 0.72 -7.96
N SER A 28 -4.32 0.79 -9.07
CA SER A 28 -5.72 0.38 -9.08
C SER A 28 -5.92 -1.07 -8.63
N LYS A 29 -5.03 -1.99 -9.02
CA LYS A 29 -5.07 -3.39 -8.55
C LYS A 29 -4.75 -3.57 -7.07
N ALA A 30 -4.00 -2.65 -6.47
CA ALA A 30 -3.82 -2.62 -5.03
C ALA A 30 -5.10 -2.12 -4.34
N GLU A 31 -5.71 -1.05 -4.85
CA GLU A 31 -6.94 -0.46 -4.28
C GLU A 31 -8.09 -1.46 -4.21
N GLU A 32 -8.31 -2.26 -5.26
CA GLU A 32 -9.30 -3.35 -5.27
C GLU A 32 -9.18 -4.26 -4.04
N LEU A 33 -7.95 -4.58 -3.64
CA LEU A 33 -7.68 -5.43 -2.48
C LEU A 33 -7.88 -4.68 -1.15
N ILE A 34 -7.56 -3.39 -1.11
CA ILE A 34 -7.71 -2.54 0.07
C ILE A 34 -9.19 -2.30 0.38
N ASP A 35 -10.03 -2.12 -0.63
CA ASP A 35 -11.47 -1.90 -0.47
C ASP A 35 -12.16 -3.11 0.18
N ILE A 36 -11.71 -4.33 -0.14
CA ILE A 36 -12.19 -5.57 0.50
C ILE A 36 -11.93 -5.53 2.02
N ILE A 37 -10.75 -5.05 2.42
CA ILE A 37 -10.25 -5.06 3.80
C ILE A 37 -10.77 -3.86 4.60
N ALA A 38 -11.05 -2.74 3.94
CA ALA A 38 -11.45 -1.49 4.61
C ALA A 38 -12.64 -1.66 5.55
N SER A 39 -13.62 -2.48 5.16
CA SER A 39 -14.79 -2.79 6.00
C SER A 39 -14.44 -3.52 7.31
N THR A 40 -13.29 -4.20 7.39
CA THR A 40 -12.85 -4.95 8.57
C THR A 40 -12.16 -4.06 9.61
N PHE A 41 -11.74 -2.84 9.25
CA PHE A 41 -11.11 -1.89 10.18
C PHE A 41 -12.15 -0.96 10.82
N ARG A 42 -12.88 -1.48 11.80
CA ARG A 42 -13.92 -0.75 12.56
C ARG A 42 -13.88 -1.16 14.02
N ALA A 43 -14.54 -0.37 14.88
CA ALA A 43 -14.74 -0.71 16.29
C ALA A 43 -15.46 -2.07 16.45
N ASP A 44 -16.43 -2.34 15.57
CA ASP A 44 -16.99 -3.67 15.35
C ASP A 44 -16.61 -4.17 13.94
N PRO A 45 -15.67 -5.12 13.81
CA PRO A 45 -15.12 -5.52 12.52
C PRO A 45 -16.08 -6.45 11.77
N TYR A 46 -16.45 -6.07 10.55
CA TYR A 46 -17.21 -6.97 9.67
C TYR A 46 -16.38 -8.21 9.32
N ARG A 47 -16.94 -9.39 9.61
CA ARG A 47 -16.37 -10.68 9.18
C ARG A 47 -16.64 -10.93 7.71
N LYS A 48 -15.65 -11.48 7.02
CA LYS A 48 -15.74 -11.90 5.63
C LYS A 48 -15.94 -13.40 5.55
N ILE A 49 -16.80 -13.80 4.62
CA ILE A 49 -16.95 -15.19 4.20
C ILE A 49 -16.08 -15.35 2.97
N VAL A 50 -15.04 -16.17 3.06
CA VAL A 50 -14.12 -16.47 1.97
C VAL A 50 -14.27 -17.95 1.63
N VAL A 51 -14.48 -18.24 0.35
CA VAL A 51 -14.51 -19.60 -0.17
C VAL A 51 -13.17 -19.87 -0.83
N ASP A 52 -12.47 -20.89 -0.32
CA ASP A 52 -11.19 -21.30 -0.88
C ASP A 52 -11.37 -22.13 -2.16
N SER A 53 -10.28 -22.35 -2.89
CA SER A 53 -10.24 -23.16 -4.12
C SER A 53 -10.68 -24.62 -3.91
N TYR A 54 -10.65 -25.11 -2.66
CA TYR A 54 -11.12 -26.43 -2.27
C TYR A 54 -12.56 -26.42 -1.74
N ASN A 55 -13.35 -25.37 -2.03
CA ASN A 55 -14.71 -25.16 -1.52
C ASN A 55 -14.84 -25.13 0.02
N ASN A 56 -13.74 -24.90 0.74
CA ASN A 56 -13.78 -24.69 2.17
C ASN A 56 -14.29 -23.29 2.49
N LEU A 57 -15.23 -23.20 3.42
CA LEU A 57 -15.81 -21.94 3.86
C LEU A 57 -15.07 -21.42 5.09
N LEU A 58 -14.48 -20.24 4.97
CA LEU A 58 -13.75 -19.55 6.04
C LEU A 58 -14.47 -18.26 6.41
N ILE A 59 -14.91 -18.17 7.68
CA ILE A 59 -15.49 -16.93 8.23
C ILE A 59 -14.42 -16.28 9.09
N THR A 60 -13.92 -15.11 8.70
CA THR A 60 -12.85 -14.44 9.45
C THR A 60 -12.90 -12.92 9.31
N SER A 61 -12.43 -12.22 10.35
CA SER A 61 -12.11 -10.80 10.33
C SER A 61 -10.59 -10.55 10.29
N GLU A 62 -9.76 -11.59 10.20
CA GLU A 62 -8.31 -11.43 10.18
C GLU A 62 -7.81 -11.19 8.74
N THR A 63 -7.28 -10.00 8.49
CA THR A 63 -6.77 -9.59 7.18
C THR A 63 -5.74 -10.55 6.58
N THR A 64 -4.85 -11.12 7.41
CA THR A 64 -3.82 -12.08 6.96
C THR A 64 -4.42 -13.38 6.45
N LYS A 65 -5.48 -13.88 7.11
CA LYS A 65 -6.21 -15.07 6.65
C LYS A 65 -7.01 -14.78 5.39
N ILE A 66 -7.70 -13.63 5.34
CA ILE A 66 -8.45 -13.18 4.16
C ILE A 66 -7.55 -13.16 2.91
N LEU A 67 -6.39 -12.50 2.97
CA LEU A 67 -5.47 -12.43 1.83
C LEU A 67 -4.84 -13.77 1.45
N SER A 68 -4.72 -14.68 2.41
CA SER A 68 -4.11 -15.98 2.16
C SER A 68 -5.07 -16.94 1.47
N SER A 69 -6.36 -16.79 1.69
CA SER A 69 -7.43 -17.63 1.13
C SER A 69 -7.96 -17.13 -0.22
N ILE A 70 -7.71 -15.87 -0.61
CA ILE A 70 -8.11 -15.33 -1.91
C ILE A 70 -7.07 -15.66 -2.98
N LYS A 71 -7.52 -16.00 -4.19
CA LYS A 71 -6.65 -16.16 -5.36
C LYS A 71 -6.15 -14.80 -5.85
N LEU A 72 -4.87 -14.53 -5.65
CA LEU A 72 -4.20 -13.31 -6.11
C LEU A 72 -3.71 -13.48 -7.54
N VAL A 73 -3.82 -12.42 -8.35
CA VAL A 73 -3.44 -12.44 -9.78
C VAL A 73 -2.29 -11.46 -10.06
N HIS A 74 -2.32 -10.27 -9.47
CA HIS A 74 -1.35 -9.22 -9.76
C HIS A 74 -0.14 -9.26 -8.80
N PRO A 75 1.12 -9.06 -9.27
CA PRO A 75 2.33 -9.11 -8.42
C PRO A 75 2.27 -8.17 -7.20
N ILE A 76 1.60 -7.03 -7.33
CA ILE A 76 1.43 -6.08 -6.21
C ILE A 76 0.69 -6.72 -5.03
N GLN A 77 -0.27 -7.60 -5.29
CA GLN A 77 -1.10 -8.25 -4.27
C GLN A 77 -0.27 -9.27 -3.48
N PHE A 78 0.63 -9.98 -4.15
CA PHE A 78 1.60 -10.86 -3.50
C PHE A 78 2.52 -10.08 -2.57
N LEU A 79 2.97 -8.88 -2.98
CA LEU A 79 3.78 -8.01 -2.11
C LEU A 79 3.01 -7.61 -0.83
N PHE A 80 1.72 -7.29 -0.93
CA PHE A 80 0.89 -7.02 0.26
C PHE A 80 0.79 -8.24 1.17
N LYS A 81 0.59 -9.43 0.61
CA LYS A 81 0.55 -10.70 1.38
C LYS A 81 1.85 -10.94 2.14
N ASP A 82 3.00 -10.75 1.48
CA ASP A 82 4.31 -10.96 2.09
C ASP A 82 4.60 -9.98 3.23
N VAL A 83 4.18 -8.72 3.07
CA VAL A 83 4.31 -7.71 4.13
C VAL A 83 3.44 -8.08 5.34
N LEU A 84 2.19 -8.52 5.11
CA LEU A 84 1.32 -8.98 6.20
C LEU A 84 1.89 -10.16 6.97
N LEU A 85 2.44 -11.17 6.28
CA LEU A 85 3.02 -12.36 6.93
C LEU A 85 4.22 -12.01 7.81
N LYS A 86 4.96 -10.95 7.48
CA LYS A 86 6.04 -10.44 8.33
C LYS A 86 5.48 -9.70 9.54
N MET A 87 4.45 -8.88 9.34
CA MET A 87 3.86 -8.05 10.39
C MET A 87 2.98 -8.85 11.36
N SER A 88 2.41 -9.97 10.92
CA SER A 88 1.64 -10.86 11.80
C SER A 88 2.45 -11.42 12.96
N LYS A 89 3.79 -11.41 12.86
CA LYS A 89 4.70 -11.75 13.97
C LYS A 89 4.73 -10.70 15.08
N LEU A 90 4.41 -9.46 14.75
CA LEU A 90 4.40 -8.31 15.68
C LEU A 90 3.04 -8.14 16.37
N GLY A 91 1.99 -8.81 15.89
CA GLY A 91 0.65 -8.80 16.48
C GLY A 91 -0.30 -7.84 15.78
N ASP A 92 -0.72 -6.79 16.48
CA ASP A 92 -1.77 -5.85 16.06
C ASP A 92 -1.23 -4.73 15.14
N GLY A 93 -2.09 -4.25 14.24
CA GLY A 93 -1.76 -3.20 13.26
C GLY A 93 -1.67 -3.68 11.81
N ASN A 94 -1.85 -4.97 11.54
CA ASN A 94 -1.82 -5.54 10.18
C ASN A 94 -2.84 -4.86 9.24
N THR A 95 -4.06 -4.68 9.73
CA THR A 95 -5.15 -4.05 8.97
C THR A 95 -4.90 -2.56 8.75
N PHE A 96 -4.45 -1.86 9.79
CA PHE A 96 -4.10 -0.44 9.71
C PHE A 96 -2.98 -0.20 8.69
N LEU A 97 -1.92 -1.02 8.73
CA LEU A 97 -0.79 -0.89 7.83
C LEU A 97 -1.20 -0.97 6.36
N ILE A 98 -2.05 -1.94 6.00
CA ILE A 98 -2.53 -2.08 4.62
C ILE A 98 -3.34 -0.86 4.19
N LEU A 99 -4.27 -0.42 5.03
CA LEU A 99 -5.11 0.74 4.71
C LEU A 99 -4.28 2.00 4.55
N PHE A 100 -3.27 2.17 5.42
CA PHE A 100 -2.35 3.29 5.35
C PHE A 100 -1.52 3.28 4.06
N VAL A 101 -0.90 2.14 3.71
CA VAL A 101 -0.14 1.99 2.46
C VAL A 101 -1.05 2.21 1.25
N GLY A 102 -2.28 1.72 1.31
CA GLY A 102 -3.27 1.89 0.26
C GLY A 102 -3.62 3.34 -0.01
N LYS A 103 -3.91 4.09 1.06
CA LYS A 103 -4.17 5.52 0.96
C LYS A 103 -2.95 6.28 0.44
N LEU A 104 -1.74 5.93 0.89
CA LEU A 104 -0.50 6.53 0.40
C LEU A 104 -0.29 6.30 -1.11
N LEU A 105 -0.56 5.08 -1.61
CA LEU A 105 -0.46 4.76 -3.04
C LEU A 105 -1.48 5.54 -3.88
N ARG A 106 -2.69 5.76 -3.34
CA ARG A 106 -3.72 6.59 -3.99
C ARG A 106 -3.25 8.02 -4.18
N GLU A 107 -2.69 8.63 -3.15
CA GLU A 107 -2.11 9.98 -3.27
C GLU A 107 -0.93 10.00 -4.26
N CYS A 108 -0.08 8.96 -4.26
CA CYS A 108 1.00 8.85 -5.24
C CYS A 108 0.49 8.75 -6.68
N ARG A 109 -0.61 8.03 -6.91
CA ARG A 109 -1.26 7.97 -8.24
C ARG A 109 -1.73 9.36 -8.66
N ASP A 110 -2.37 10.11 -7.78
CA ASP A 110 -2.87 11.45 -8.11
C ASP A 110 -1.72 12.40 -8.46
N LEU A 111 -0.56 12.25 -7.81
CA LEU A 111 0.67 12.98 -8.18
C LEU A 111 1.24 12.54 -9.54
N LEU A 112 1.18 11.25 -9.88
CA LEU A 112 1.59 10.74 -11.19
C LEU A 112 0.69 11.29 -12.31
N VAL A 113 -0.62 11.39 -12.07
CA VAL A 113 -1.59 11.97 -13.02
C VAL A 113 -1.32 13.46 -13.25
N LYS A 114 -0.89 14.18 -12.21
CA LYS A 114 -0.44 15.60 -12.31
C LYS A 114 0.88 15.77 -13.07
N GLY A 115 1.50 14.70 -13.57
CA GLY A 115 2.71 14.75 -14.38
C GLY A 115 4.02 14.66 -13.59
N MET A 116 3.98 14.32 -12.29
CA MET A 116 5.20 14.09 -11.53
C MET A 116 5.91 12.80 -11.94
N LYS A 117 7.24 12.86 -12.06
CA LYS A 117 8.05 11.67 -12.37
C LYS A 117 8.17 10.77 -11.13
N ALA A 118 7.92 9.47 -11.29
CA ALA A 118 7.99 8.48 -10.20
C ALA A 118 9.27 8.52 -9.35
N PRO A 119 10.49 8.71 -9.91
CA PRO A 119 11.72 8.78 -9.10
C PRO A 119 11.73 9.95 -8.11
N MET A 120 11.10 11.08 -8.46
CA MET A 120 10.99 12.23 -7.55
C MET A 120 10.03 11.93 -6.39
N ILE A 121 8.91 11.25 -6.66
CA ILE A 121 7.97 10.83 -5.61
C ILE A 121 8.68 9.91 -4.62
N VAL A 122 9.45 8.94 -5.12
CA VAL A 122 10.21 7.99 -4.29
C VAL A 122 11.29 8.70 -3.46
N SER A 123 12.02 9.66 -4.03
CA SER A 123 13.05 10.39 -3.30
C SER A 123 12.45 11.26 -2.18
N SER A 124 11.31 11.90 -2.43
CA SER A 124 10.57 12.66 -1.42
C SER A 124 10.04 11.76 -0.30
N LEU A 125 9.44 10.61 -0.62
CA LEU A 125 8.99 9.64 0.40
C LEU A 125 10.14 9.13 1.27
N LYS A 126 11.33 8.92 0.69
CA LYS A 126 12.53 8.54 1.46
C LYS A 126 12.98 9.65 2.42
N LYS A 127 12.86 10.92 2.04
CA LYS A 127 13.16 12.06 2.93
C LYS A 127 12.16 12.13 4.08
N ILE A 128 10.87 12.11 3.76
CA ILE A 128 9.78 12.13 4.76
C ILE A 128 9.93 10.98 5.75
N LYS A 129 10.27 9.77 5.27
CA LYS A 129 10.52 8.61 6.14
C LYS A 129 11.61 8.89 7.17
N LYS A 130 12.71 9.56 6.79
CA LYS A 130 13.82 9.88 7.72
C LYS A 130 13.38 10.86 8.79
N GLU A 131 12.69 11.93 8.39
CA GLU A 131 12.17 12.94 9.32
C GLU A 131 11.14 12.35 10.29
N LEU A 132 10.27 11.46 9.79
CA LEU A 132 9.29 10.77 10.59
C LEU A 132 9.93 9.92 11.70
N PHE A 133 11.07 9.26 11.43
CA PHE A 133 11.77 8.50 12.47
C PHE A 133 12.32 9.38 13.59
N VAL A 134 12.86 10.55 13.25
CA VAL A 134 13.35 11.51 14.25
C VAL A 134 12.19 11.92 15.17
N ILE A 135 11.05 12.30 14.59
CA ILE A 135 9.86 12.68 15.35
C ILE A 135 9.35 11.52 16.21
N MET A 136 9.37 10.29 15.69
CA MET A 136 8.95 9.10 16.44
C MET A 136 9.85 8.84 17.65
N ASP A 137 11.15 9.09 17.56
CA ASP A 137 12.06 8.90 18.67
C ASP A 137 11.84 9.96 19.76
N ASP A 138 11.63 11.23 19.37
CA ASP A 138 11.26 12.31 20.30
C ASP A 138 9.94 11.99 21.06
N LEU A 139 8.96 11.41 20.36
CA LEU A 139 7.68 11.03 20.96
C LEU A 139 7.84 9.89 21.97
N LYS A 140 8.70 8.91 21.70
CA LYS A 140 8.97 7.82 22.64
C LYS A 140 9.57 8.34 23.95
N GLU A 141 10.50 9.30 23.88
CA GLU A 141 11.10 9.89 25.07
C GLU A 141 10.05 10.61 25.93
N LYS A 142 9.18 11.41 25.31
CA LYS A 142 8.07 12.08 26.00
C LYS A 142 7.09 11.09 26.63
N GLN A 143 6.78 9.99 25.94
CA GLN A 143 5.88 8.96 26.45
C GLN A 143 6.47 8.27 27.69
N LYS A 144 7.77 8.01 27.68
CA LYS A 144 8.50 7.46 28.82
C LYS A 144 8.44 8.39 30.03
N LEU A 145 8.59 9.69 29.81
CA LEU A 145 8.51 10.71 30.86
C LEU A 145 7.11 10.76 31.49
N ILE A 146 6.05 10.72 30.68
CA ILE A 146 4.66 10.67 31.15
C ILE A 146 4.40 9.40 31.96
N LEU A 147 4.93 8.26 31.53
CA LEU A 147 4.76 6.99 32.24
C LEU A 147 5.44 7.02 33.62
N VAL A 148 6.61 7.64 33.73
CA VAL A 148 7.32 7.81 35.01
C VAL A 148 6.53 8.73 35.94
N MET A 149 6.03 9.87 35.44
CA MET A 149 5.22 10.79 36.26
C MET A 149 3.89 10.20 36.73
N ARG A 150 3.36 9.20 36.01
CA ARG A 150 2.09 8.54 36.34
C ARG A 150 2.26 7.38 37.32
N ASN A 151 3.49 6.92 37.55
CA ASN A 151 3.86 5.86 38.49
C ASN A 151 4.53 6.41 39.78
N CYS A 152 4.63 7.74 39.92
CA CYS A 152 4.95 8.43 41.18
C CYS A 152 3.66 8.97 41.79
#